data_AF-I0WTW9-F1
#
_entry.id   AF-I0WTW9-F1
#
_cell.length_a   1.000
_cell.length_b   1.000
_cell.length_c   1.000
_cell.angle_alpha   90.00
_cell.angle_beta   90.00
_cell.angle_gamma   90.00
#
_symmetry.space_group_name_H-M   'P 1'
#
loop_
_entity.id
_entity.type
_entity.pdbx_description
1 polymer ?
#
loop_
_entity_poly.entity_id
_entity_poly.type
_entity_poly.pdbx_seq_one_letter_code
_entity_poly.pdbx_strand_id
1 'polypeptide(L)'
;MVPEIFQTFWSGMAAGEFITGAAEAAGSYRKQGARWLAACGGGRPRRGRNLKGRGLTFAEREEIAIGIAAGHTLREIAKALNRSPSTISREIARNCEPSGRYRARSAHAAAYHRASRPK
;
A
#
# COMPACT_ATOMS: atom_id res chain seq x y z
N MET A 1 2.80 -12.52 2.91
CA MET A 1 1.56 -12.70 3.69
C MET A 1 0.43 -12.23 2.79
N VAL A 2 -0.41 -13.16 2.33
CA VAL A 2 -1.43 -12.85 1.31
C VAL A 2 -2.43 -11.84 1.92
N PRO A 3 -2.67 -10.68 1.27
CA PRO A 3 -3.56 -9.64 1.80
C PRO A 3 -4.96 -10.16 2.15
N GLU A 4 -5.44 -11.17 1.44
CA GLU A 4 -6.77 -11.78 1.58
C GLU A 4 -6.95 -12.47 2.93
N ILE A 5 -6.02 -13.34 3.33
CA ILE A 5 -6.03 -14.03 4.64
C ILE A 5 -6.12 -13.01 5.77
N PHE A 6 -5.31 -11.95 5.68
CA PHE A 6 -5.33 -10.88 6.67
C PHE A 6 -6.67 -10.14 6.68
N GLN A 7 -7.26 -9.87 5.51
CA GLN A 7 -8.57 -9.20 5.45
C GLN A 7 -9.68 -10.01 6.07
N THR A 8 -9.76 -11.31 5.77
CA THR A 8 -10.81 -12.17 6.29
C THR A 8 -10.75 -12.26 7.82
N PHE A 9 -9.55 -12.47 8.37
CA PHE A 9 -9.34 -12.47 9.82
C PHE A 9 -9.82 -11.18 10.48
N TRP A 10 -9.37 -10.03 9.98
CA TRP A 10 -9.71 -8.75 10.58
C TRP A 10 -11.14 -8.27 10.31
N SER A 11 -11.82 -8.83 9.31
CA SER A 11 -13.26 -8.61 9.12
C SER A 11 -14.07 -9.36 10.18
N GLY A 12 -13.71 -10.61 10.51
CA GLY A 12 -14.32 -11.32 11.63
C GLY A 12 -14.05 -10.63 12.98
N MET A 13 -12.79 -10.28 13.26
CA MET A 13 -12.47 -9.53 14.50
C MET A 13 -13.24 -8.21 14.63
N ALA A 14 -13.57 -7.54 13.52
CA ALA A 14 -14.35 -6.30 13.53
C ALA A 14 -15.86 -6.51 13.68
N ALA A 15 -16.38 -7.67 13.27
CA ALA A 15 -17.78 -8.07 13.46
C ALA A 15 -18.05 -8.64 14.86
N GLY A 16 -17.00 -8.85 15.67
CA GLY A 16 -17.11 -9.30 17.06
C GLY A 16 -16.80 -10.79 17.23
N GLU A 17 -16.35 -11.49 16.18
CA GLU A 17 -15.94 -12.89 16.30
C GLU A 17 -14.77 -13.10 17.27
N PHE A 18 -14.78 -14.27 17.90
CA PHE A 18 -13.63 -14.76 18.65
C PHE A 18 -12.44 -15.06 17.73
N ILE A 19 -11.22 -14.92 18.27
CA ILE A 19 -9.95 -15.15 17.56
C ILE A 19 -9.94 -16.50 16.80
N THR A 20 -10.53 -17.54 17.41
CA THR A 20 -10.62 -18.88 16.81
C THR A 20 -11.43 -18.85 15.51
N GLY A 21 -12.67 -18.33 15.55
CA GLY A 21 -13.54 -18.27 14.37
C GLY A 21 -13.00 -17.34 13.28
N ALA A 22 -12.43 -16.20 13.68
CA ALA A 22 -11.77 -15.30 12.72
C ALA A 22 -10.55 -15.95 12.04
N ALA A 23 -9.76 -16.74 12.78
CA ALA A 23 -8.61 -17.45 12.23
C ALA A 23 -9.03 -18.58 11.29
N GLU A 24 -10.06 -19.34 11.64
CA GLU A 24 -10.63 -20.41 10.81
C GLU A 24 -11.21 -19.86 9.50
N ALA A 25 -11.97 -18.76 9.56
CA ALA A 25 -12.47 -18.07 8.38
C ALA A 25 -11.35 -17.60 7.45
N ALA A 26 -10.18 -17.28 8.00
CA ALA A 26 -8.99 -16.91 7.24
C ALA A 26 -8.16 -18.11 6.77
N GLY A 27 -8.61 -19.36 6.98
CA GLY A 27 -7.88 -20.58 6.63
C GLY A 27 -6.65 -20.82 7.52
N SER A 28 -6.72 -20.41 8.79
CA SER A 28 -5.62 -20.42 9.75
C SER A 28 -6.10 -20.94 11.11
N TYR A 29 -5.21 -20.95 12.12
CA TYR A 29 -5.46 -21.51 13.45
C TYR A 29 -5.30 -20.46 14.55
N ARG A 30 -5.93 -20.69 15.71
CA ARG A 30 -6.00 -19.74 16.84
C ARG A 30 -4.66 -19.11 17.23
N LYS A 31 -3.59 -19.91 17.37
CA LYS A 31 -2.26 -19.41 17.77
C LYS A 31 -1.68 -18.46 16.71
N GLN A 32 -1.98 -18.67 15.44
CA GLN A 32 -1.60 -17.76 14.38
C GLN A 32 -2.44 -16.46 14.39
N GLY A 33 -3.75 -16.56 14.66
CA GLY A 33 -4.60 -15.38 14.89
C GLY A 33 -4.12 -14.50 16.05
N ALA A 34 -3.73 -15.12 17.16
CA ALA A 34 -3.14 -14.41 18.31
C ALA A 34 -1.81 -13.72 17.94
N ARG A 35 -0.96 -14.36 17.14
CA ARG A 35 0.27 -13.73 16.63
C ARG A 35 -0.02 -12.52 15.74
N TRP A 36 -1.08 -12.58 14.92
CA TRP A 36 -1.48 -11.44 14.09
C TRP A 36 -1.98 -10.27 14.92
N LEU A 37 -2.76 -10.51 15.98
CA LEU A 37 -3.18 -9.49 16.93
C LEU A 37 -1.99 -8.85 17.65
N ALA A 38 -1.07 -9.66 18.17
CA ALA A 38 0.14 -9.17 18.84
C ALA A 38 1.02 -8.34 17.89
N ALA A 39 1.22 -8.81 16.66
CA ALA A 39 2.01 -8.11 15.64
C ALA A 39 1.41 -6.76 15.23
N CYS A 40 0.11 -6.56 15.40
CA CYS A 40 -0.59 -5.33 15.03
C CYS A 40 -1.08 -4.52 16.25
N GLY A 41 -0.69 -4.88 17.47
CA GLY A 41 -1.11 -4.20 18.70
C GLY A 41 -2.63 -4.21 18.94
N GLY A 42 -3.32 -5.25 18.46
CA GLY A 42 -4.78 -5.37 18.56
C GLY A 42 -5.59 -4.49 17.59
N GLY A 43 -4.93 -3.60 16.85
CA GLY A 43 -5.57 -2.77 15.82
C GLY A 43 -5.53 -3.42 14.44
N ARG A 44 -6.67 -3.45 13.72
CA ARG A 44 -6.68 -3.87 12.31
C ARG A 44 -5.71 -2.99 11.53
N PRO A 45 -4.64 -3.55 10.93
CA PRO A 45 -3.77 -2.71 10.13
C PRO A 45 -4.58 -2.19 8.96
N ARG A 46 -4.34 -0.93 8.61
CA ARG A 46 -4.93 -0.34 7.41
C ARG A 46 -4.55 -1.09 6.13
N ARG A 47 -3.51 -1.94 6.19
CA ARG A 47 -3.14 -2.89 5.13
C ARG A 47 -4.36 -3.72 4.75
N GLY A 48 -4.77 -3.57 3.49
CA GLY A 48 -5.85 -4.29 2.82
C GLY A 48 -7.27 -3.88 3.19
N ARG A 49 -7.49 -2.77 3.94
CA ARG A 49 -8.78 -2.08 3.93
C ARG A 49 -9.08 -1.73 2.48
N ASN A 50 -9.90 -2.56 1.81
CA ASN A 50 -10.28 -2.49 0.39
C ASN A 50 -9.57 -1.33 -0.29
N LEU A 51 -8.32 -1.55 -0.76
CA LEU A 51 -7.40 -0.49 -1.23
C LEU A 51 -7.89 0.10 -2.56
N LYS A 52 -9.15 0.53 -2.60
CA LYS A 52 -9.74 1.26 -3.71
C LYS A 52 -9.28 2.70 -3.61
N GLY A 53 -8.42 3.07 -4.56
CA GLY A 53 -8.43 4.37 -5.21
C GLY A 53 -8.03 5.56 -4.35
N ARG A 54 -6.72 5.84 -4.31
CA ARG A 54 -6.16 7.21 -4.15
C ARG A 54 -4.66 7.25 -4.46
N GLY A 55 -3.94 6.15 -4.27
CA GLY A 55 -2.51 6.03 -4.53
C GLY A 55 -2.18 5.58 -5.96
N LEU A 56 -0.96 5.90 -6.41
CA LEU A 56 -0.40 5.37 -7.66
C LEU A 56 -0.05 3.88 -7.49
N THR A 57 -0.47 3.08 -8.45
CA THR A 57 -0.11 1.67 -8.63
C THR A 57 1.39 1.51 -8.93
N PHE A 58 1.88 0.27 -8.93
CA PHE A 58 3.26 0.01 -9.31
C PHE A 58 3.53 0.37 -10.78
N ALA A 59 2.66 -0.06 -11.70
CA ALA A 59 2.77 0.25 -13.12
C ALA A 59 2.81 1.76 -13.39
N GLU A 60 1.92 2.54 -12.76
CA GLU A 60 1.95 4.00 -12.88
C GLU A 60 3.26 4.62 -12.37
N ARG A 61 3.93 3.99 -11.40
CA ARG A 61 5.25 4.46 -10.91
C ARG A 61 6.38 4.10 -11.87
N GLU A 62 6.28 2.98 -12.58
CA GLU A 62 7.23 2.65 -13.64
C GLU A 62 7.13 3.64 -14.79
N GLU A 63 5.92 3.98 -15.24
CA GLU A 63 5.69 4.99 -16.27
C GLU A 63 6.25 6.36 -15.87
N ILE A 64 6.13 6.76 -14.59
CA ILE A 64 6.78 7.98 -14.09
C ILE A 64 8.31 7.87 -14.21
N ALA A 65 8.90 6.73 -13.85
CA ALA A 65 10.35 6.53 -13.95
C ALA A 65 10.85 6.58 -15.41
N ILE A 66 10.11 5.95 -16.33
CA ILE A 66 10.39 5.97 -17.77
C ILE A 66 10.27 7.39 -18.30
N GLY A 67 9.19 8.11 -17.98
CA GLY A 67 8.98 9.49 -18.41
C GLY A 67 10.07 10.45 -17.92
N ILE A 68 10.53 10.30 -16.68
CA ILE A 68 11.66 11.09 -16.15
C ILE A 68 12.95 10.77 -16.92
N ALA A 69 13.23 9.48 -17.16
CA ALA A 69 14.43 9.07 -17.91
C ALA A 69 14.40 9.56 -19.37
N ALA A 70 13.21 9.66 -19.97
CA ALA A 70 13.00 10.21 -21.30
C ALA A 70 13.00 11.75 -21.35
N GLY A 71 13.14 12.44 -20.20
CA GLY A 71 13.14 13.90 -20.13
C GLY A 71 11.76 14.54 -20.26
N HIS A 72 10.68 13.78 -20.09
CA HIS A 72 9.32 14.31 -20.14
C HIS A 72 9.04 15.23 -18.95
N THR A 73 8.24 16.26 -19.19
CA THR A 73 7.74 17.15 -18.15
C THR A 73 6.71 16.44 -17.26
N LEU A 74 6.56 16.94 -16.03
CA LEU A 74 5.56 16.43 -15.08
C LEU A 74 4.13 16.44 -15.64
N ARG A 75 3.82 17.39 -16.52
CA ARG A 75 2.49 17.54 -17.13
C ARG A 75 2.25 16.48 -18.20
N GLU A 76 3.26 16.13 -18.99
CA GLU A 76 3.18 15.07 -20.01
C GLU A 76 2.99 13.71 -19.36
N ILE A 77 3.79 13.41 -18.32
CA ILE A 77 3.65 12.17 -17.54
C ILE A 77 2.25 12.08 -16.91
N ALA A 78 1.78 13.18 -16.32
CA ALA A 78 0.44 13.24 -15.72
C ALA A 78 -0.67 13.00 -16.75
N LYS A 79 -0.54 13.56 -17.96
CA LYS A 79 -1.47 13.37 -19.06
C LYS A 79 -1.49 11.91 -19.53
N ALA A 80 -0.32 11.30 -19.72
CA ALA A 80 -0.19 9.90 -20.12
C ALA A 80 -0.85 8.93 -19.13
N LEU A 81 -0.72 9.23 -17.83
CA LEU A 81 -1.29 8.42 -16.75
C LEU A 81 -2.75 8.77 -16.40
N ASN A 82 -3.35 9.75 -17.06
CA ASN A 82 -4.66 10.30 -16.70
C ASN A 82 -4.75 10.67 -15.19
N ARG A 83 -3.70 11.32 -14.67
CA ARG A 83 -3.58 11.78 -13.28
C ARG A 83 -3.39 13.29 -13.22
N SER A 84 -3.65 13.88 -12.05
CA SER A 84 -3.34 15.29 -11.85
C SER A 84 -1.81 15.51 -11.81
N PRO A 85 -1.28 16.61 -12.37
CA PRO A 85 0.14 16.97 -12.22
C PRO A 85 0.57 17.08 -10.75
N SER A 86 -0.34 17.50 -9.88
CA SER A 86 -0.11 17.57 -8.43
C SER A 86 0.08 16.19 -7.78
N THR A 87 -0.45 15.12 -8.38
CA THR A 87 -0.23 13.74 -7.93
C THR A 87 1.20 13.33 -8.23
N ILE A 88 1.64 13.56 -9.48
CA ILE A 88 2.99 13.19 -9.96
C ILE A 88 4.06 14.01 -9.24
N SER A 89 3.88 15.32 -9.10
CA SER A 89 4.80 16.19 -8.36
C SER A 89 4.98 15.73 -6.91
N ARG A 90 3.88 15.51 -6.19
CA ARG A 90 3.94 15.04 -4.80
C ARG A 90 4.51 13.62 -4.69
N GLU A 91 4.33 12.79 -5.70
CA GLU A 91 4.92 11.45 -5.75
C GLU A 91 6.45 11.53 -5.84
N ILE A 92 6.96 12.32 -6.78
CA ILE A 92 8.40 12.52 -7.01
C ILE A 92 9.06 13.16 -5.79
N ALA A 93 8.49 14.27 -5.30
CA ALA A 93 9.02 14.98 -4.13
C ALA A 93 9.12 14.09 -2.87
N ARG A 94 8.24 13.08 -2.76
CA ARG A 94 8.18 12.18 -1.60
C ARG A 94 9.01 10.91 -1.74
N ASN A 95 9.51 10.59 -2.93
CA ASN A 95 10.12 9.29 -3.22
C ASN A 95 11.41 9.35 -4.05
N CYS A 96 11.85 10.53 -4.51
CA CYS A 96 13.18 10.68 -5.06
C CYS A 96 14.26 10.37 -4.01
N GLU A 97 15.33 9.75 -4.47
CA GLU A 97 16.55 9.60 -3.68
C GLU A 97 17.19 10.99 -3.44
N PRO A 98 18.05 11.15 -2.41
CA PRO A 98 18.80 12.38 -2.20
C PRO A 98 19.65 12.81 -3.41
N SER A 99 20.00 11.84 -4.27
CA SER A 99 20.69 12.07 -5.54
C SER A 99 19.81 12.67 -6.64
N GLY A 100 18.51 12.88 -6.40
CA GLY A 100 17.53 13.33 -7.39
C GLY A 100 16.96 12.23 -8.27
N ARG A 101 17.48 10.99 -8.18
CA ARG A 101 16.98 9.86 -8.99
C ARG A 101 15.63 9.35 -8.48
N TYR A 102 14.73 9.01 -9.40
CA TYR A 102 13.46 8.37 -9.11
C TYR A 102 13.50 6.89 -9.46
N ARG A 103 13.11 6.00 -8.53
CA ARG A 103 13.02 4.55 -8.75
C ARG A 103 11.65 4.01 -8.32
N ALA A 104 10.92 3.42 -9.26
CA ALA A 104 9.57 2.93 -9.03
C ALA A 104 9.48 1.90 -7.88
N ARG A 105 10.42 0.95 -7.81
CA ARG A 105 10.49 -0.08 -6.76
C ARG A 105 10.64 0.52 -5.36
N SER A 106 11.63 1.40 -5.18
CA SER A 106 11.87 2.07 -3.91
C SER A 106 10.69 2.97 -3.52
N ALA A 107 10.15 3.72 -4.49
CA ALA A 107 8.99 4.58 -4.29
C ALA A 107 7.75 3.78 -3.87
N HIS A 108 7.49 2.64 -4.51
CA HIS A 108 6.37 1.77 -4.18
C HIS A 108 6.51 1.19 -2.78
N ALA A 109 7.70 0.69 -2.41
CA ALA A 109 7.96 0.19 -1.06
C ALA A 109 7.78 1.30 -0.01
N ALA A 110 8.32 2.49 -0.24
CA ALA A 110 8.18 3.63 0.68
C ALA A 110 6.72 4.10 0.81
N ALA A 111 5.98 4.17 -0.30
CA ALA A 111 4.56 4.47 -0.30
C ALA A 111 3.76 3.40 0.48
N TYR A 112 4.09 2.12 0.28
CA TYR A 112 3.50 1.00 1.00
C TYR A 112 3.75 1.08 2.51
N HIS A 113 4.99 1.34 2.92
CA HIS A 113 5.35 1.53 4.33
C HIS A 113 4.61 2.73 4.95
N ARG A 114 4.52 3.87 4.25
CA ARG A 114 3.79 5.05 4.75
C ARG A 114 2.30 4.80 4.91
N ALA A 115 1.66 4.14 3.93
CA ALA A 115 0.25 3.76 4.02
C ALA A 115 -0.04 2.79 5.18
N SER A 116 0.99 2.08 5.66
CA SER A 116 0.89 1.13 6.77
C SER A 116 0.95 1.79 8.15
N ARG A 117 1.31 3.08 8.25
CA ARG A 117 1.44 3.75 9.55
C ARG A 117 0.07 4.08 10.16
N PRO A 118 -0.13 3.84 11.47
CA PRO A 118 -1.26 4.40 12.22
C PRO A 118 -1.28 5.94 12.08
N LYS A 119 -2.46 6.55 12.08
CA LYS A 119 -2.61 8.01 12.24
C LYS A 119 -3.17 8.27 13.61
#